data_AF-A0A314LEE3-F1
#
_entry.id   AF-A0A314LEE3-F1
#
_cell.length_a   1.000
_cell.length_b   1.000
_cell.length_c   1.000
_cell.angle_alpha   90.00
_cell.angle_beta   90.00
_cell.angle_gamma   90.00
#
_symmetry.space_group_name_H-M   'P 1'
#
loop_
_entity.id
_entity.type
_entity.pdbx_description
1 polymer ?
#
loop_
_entity_poly.entity_id
_entity_poly.type
_entity_poly.pdbx_seq_one_letter_code
_entity_poly.pdbx_strand_id
1 'polypeptide(L)'
;GYFVLRASQVLVNLWSIGRDPTIWEEPSVFKPEKFWGSKVDVRGQDFEFIPFGAGRRICPGLPLANRTVPVMLASLLNSFY
;
A
#
# COMPACT_ATOMS: atom_id res chain seq x y z
N GLY A 1 -27.08 -2.77 3.61
CA GLY A 1 -26.28 -3.12 2.42
C GLY A 1 -26.68 -2.22 1.27
N TYR A 2 -25.86 -2.14 0.22
CA TYR A 2 -26.14 -1.34 -0.98
C TYR A 2 -26.38 -2.24 -2.18
N PHE A 3 -27.33 -1.87 -3.03
CA PHE A 3 -27.59 -2.59 -4.28
C PHE A 3 -26.61 -2.11 -5.35
N VAL A 4 -25.81 -3.03 -5.89
CA VAL A 4 -24.87 -2.76 -6.99
C VAL A 4 -25.38 -3.46 -8.23
N LEU A 5 -25.63 -2.70 -9.28
CA LEU A 5 -26.14 -3.22 -10.55
C LEU A 5 -25.11 -4.15 -11.21
N ARG A 6 -25.61 -5.11 -12.01
CA ARG A 6 -24.74 -5.95 -12.83
C ARG A 6 -23.94 -5.06 -13.80
N ALA A 7 -22.65 -5.38 -13.96
CA ALA A 7 -21.72 -4.65 -14.81
C ALA A 7 -21.40 -3.21 -14.35
N SER A 8 -21.73 -2.83 -13.12
CA SER A 8 -21.20 -1.60 -12.52
C SER A 8 -19.67 -1.65 -12.44
N GLN A 9 -19.03 -0.53 -12.79
CA GLN A 9 -17.62 -0.32 -12.50
C GLN A 9 -17.45 -0.02 -11.01
N VAL A 10 -16.49 -0.71 -10.38
CA VAL A 10 -16.12 -0.46 -8.99
C VAL A 10 -14.66 -0.01 -8.97
N LEU A 11 -14.41 1.15 -8.39
CA LEU A 11 -13.07 1.70 -8.20
C LEU A 11 -12.76 1.71 -6.70
N VAL A 12 -11.64 1.09 -6.32
CA VAL A 12 -11.15 1.13 -4.94
C VAL A 12 -10.31 2.39 -4.78
N ASN A 13 -10.75 3.31 -3.93
CA ASN A 13 -10.05 4.58 -3.70
C ASN A 13 -8.88 4.40 -2.72
N LEU A 14 -7.79 3.86 -3.25
CA LEU A 14 -6.54 3.64 -2.54
C LEU A 14 -5.95 4.92 -1.93
N TRP A 15 -6.12 6.05 -2.61
CA TRP A 15 -5.61 7.34 -2.15
C TRP A 15 -6.29 7.78 -0.85
N SER A 16 -7.62 7.66 -0.80
CA SER A 16 -8.38 7.98 0.41
C SER A 16 -8.08 7.01 1.55
N ILE A 17 -8.00 5.70 1.28
CA ILE A 17 -7.68 4.69 2.31
C ILE A 17 -6.32 4.97 2.94
N GLY A 18 -5.28 5.18 2.12
CA GLY A 18 -3.92 5.46 2.60
C GLY A 18 -3.75 6.82 3.27
N ARG A 19 -4.80 7.67 3.30
CA ARG A 19 -4.79 8.99 3.92
C ARG A 19 -5.91 9.22 4.92
N ASP A 20 -6.64 8.16 5.27
CA ASP A 20 -7.74 8.27 6.22
C ASP A 20 -7.20 8.58 7.63
N PRO A 21 -7.52 9.76 8.21
CA PRO A 21 -7.04 10.13 9.54
C PRO A 21 -7.65 9.28 10.67
N THR A 22 -8.71 8.51 10.39
CA THR A 22 -9.30 7.56 11.35
C THR A 22 -8.53 6.24 11.42
N ILE A 23 -7.70 5.96 10.42
CA ILE A 23 -6.88 4.75 10.31
C ILE A 23 -5.40 5.07 10.57
N TRP A 24 -4.91 6.17 9.99
CA TRP A 24 -3.50 6.56 10.02
C TRP A 24 -3.31 7.85 10.80
N GLU A 25 -2.46 7.81 11.83
CA GLU A 25 -1.97 9.03 12.49
C GLU A 25 -1.12 9.86 11.51
N GLU A 26 -1.39 11.16 11.48
CA GLU A 26 -0.71 12.14 10.61
C GLU A 26 -0.57 11.63 9.15
N PRO A 27 -1.69 11.36 8.44
CA PRO A 27 -1.67 10.65 7.16
C PRO A 27 -0.94 11.39 6.03
N SER A 28 -0.83 12.71 6.16
CA SER A 28 -0.14 13.57 5.19
C SER A 28 1.36 13.72 5.46
N VAL A 29 1.86 13.25 6.61
CA VAL A 29 3.27 13.34 6.98
C VAL A 29 4.00 12.08 6.54
N PHE A 30 5.14 12.26 5.86
CA PHE A 30 6.06 11.17 5.56
C PHE A 30 6.79 10.73 6.83
N LYS A 31 6.26 9.69 7.47
CA LYS A 31 6.74 9.15 8.75
C LYS A 31 6.87 7.62 8.63
N PRO A 32 7.96 7.08 8.03
CA PRO A 32 8.20 5.64 7.93
C PRO A 32 8.10 4.90 9.26
N GLU A 33 8.33 5.62 10.36
CA GLU A 33 8.28 5.13 11.75
C GLU A 33 6.96 4.43 12.07
N LYS A 34 5.86 4.84 11.41
CA LYS A 34 4.53 4.26 11.64
C LYS A 34 4.44 2.77 11.29
N PHE A 35 5.41 2.25 10.55
CA PHE A 35 5.51 0.83 10.23
C PHE A 35 6.47 0.06 11.15
N TRP A 36 7.24 0.72 12.04
CA TRP A 36 8.14 0.00 12.97
C TRP A 36 7.37 -0.81 14.00
N GLY A 37 7.65 -2.11 14.07
CA GLY A 37 6.96 -3.04 14.95
C GLY A 37 5.49 -3.29 14.57
N SER A 38 5.00 -2.67 13.49
CA SER A 38 3.67 -2.92 12.96
C SER A 38 3.59 -4.29 12.31
N LYS A 39 2.41 -4.91 12.38
CA LYS A 39 2.11 -6.16 11.66
C LYS A 39 1.54 -5.91 10.27
N VAL A 40 1.19 -4.65 9.96
CA VAL A 40 0.62 -4.26 8.66
C VAL A 40 1.63 -4.50 7.55
N ASP A 41 1.19 -5.15 6.48
CA ASP A 41 2.00 -5.46 5.32
C ASP A 41 1.30 -5.14 3.99
N VAL A 42 2.02 -5.37 2.88
CA VAL A 42 1.57 -5.04 1.52
C VAL A 42 0.94 -6.21 0.77
N ARG A 43 0.75 -7.37 1.40
CA ARG A 43 0.32 -8.65 0.78
C ARG A 43 -1.18 -8.72 0.51
N GLY A 44 -1.90 -7.61 0.71
CA GLY A 44 -3.33 -7.51 0.42
C GLY A 44 -4.23 -8.12 1.49
N GLN A 45 -3.72 -8.30 2.71
CA GLN A 45 -4.47 -8.81 3.87
C GLN A 45 -4.90 -7.70 4.84
N ASP A 46 -4.11 -6.62 4.91
CA ASP A 46 -4.41 -5.43 5.70
C ASP A 46 -5.04 -4.36 4.79
N PHE A 47 -6.36 -4.21 4.86
CA PHE A 47 -7.13 -3.35 3.94
C PHE A 47 -6.87 -1.85 4.13
N GLU A 48 -6.33 -1.46 5.28
CA GLU A 48 -5.78 -0.14 5.55
C GLU A 48 -4.56 0.19 4.67
N PHE A 49 -3.85 -0.83 4.16
CA PHE A 49 -2.61 -0.68 3.40
C PHE A 49 -2.48 -1.66 2.23
N ILE A 50 -3.16 -1.35 1.13
CA ILE A 50 -3.19 -2.20 -0.09
C ILE A 50 -2.56 -1.52 -1.32
N PRO A 51 -1.30 -1.02 -1.28
CA PRO A 51 -0.69 -0.32 -2.41
C PRO A 51 -0.56 -1.17 -3.68
N PHE A 52 -0.60 -2.50 -3.55
CA PHE A 52 -0.60 -3.46 -4.65
C PHE A 52 -1.98 -4.09 -4.93
N GLY A 53 -3.04 -3.54 -4.34
CA GLY A 53 -4.38 -4.13 -4.34
C GLY A 53 -4.48 -5.36 -3.43
N ALA A 54 -5.57 -6.11 -3.60
CA ALA A 54 -5.88 -7.30 -2.79
C ALA A 54 -6.73 -8.31 -3.59
N GLY A 55 -6.87 -9.52 -3.03
CA GLY A 55 -7.73 -10.56 -3.58
C GLY A 55 -7.33 -11.03 -4.98
N ARG A 56 -8.31 -11.42 -5.80
CA ARG A 56 -8.10 -12.05 -7.13
C ARG A 56 -7.36 -11.19 -8.15
N ARG A 57 -7.25 -9.88 -7.91
CA ARG A 57 -6.62 -8.90 -8.81
C ARG A 57 -5.42 -8.20 -8.16
N ILE A 58 -4.85 -8.79 -7.11
CA ILE A 58 -3.61 -8.28 -6.52
C ILE A 58 -2.49 -8.24 -7.57
N CYS A 59 -1.62 -7.23 -7.48
CA CYS A 59 -0.53 -7.03 -8.42
C CYS A 59 0.39 -8.27 -8.48
N PRO A 60 0.55 -8.92 -9.65
CA PRO A 60 1.45 -10.06 -9.77
C PRO A 60 2.93 -9.65 -9.66
N GLY A 61 3.24 -8.37 -9.83
CA GLY A 61 4.59 -7.81 -9.70
C GLY A 61 5.05 -7.52 -8.28
N LEU A 62 4.20 -7.72 -7.26
CA LEU A 62 4.53 -7.45 -5.85
C LEU A 62 5.87 -8.09 -5.43
N PRO A 63 6.15 -9.39 -5.69
CA PRO A 63 7.41 -10.00 -5.26
C PRO A 63 8.66 -9.37 -5.89
N LEU A 64 8.55 -8.88 -7.12
CA LEU A 64 9.63 -8.16 -7.80
C LEU A 64 9.83 -6.79 -7.17
N ALA A 65 8.75 -5.99 -7.08
CA ALA A 65 8.80 -4.64 -6.51
C ALA A 65 9.36 -4.64 -5.08
N ASN A 66 8.94 -5.61 -4.26
CA ASN A 66 9.39 -5.75 -2.87
C ASN A 66 10.89 -6.06 -2.73
N ARG A 67 11.53 -6.57 -3.78
CA ARG A 67 12.99 -6.79 -3.82
C ARG A 67 13.71 -5.63 -4.47
N THR A 68 13.17 -5.13 -5.59
CA THR A 68 13.82 -4.12 -6.42
C THR A 68 13.85 -2.75 -5.75
N VAL A 69 12.76 -2.31 -5.10
CA VAL A 69 12.69 -0.98 -4.47
C VAL A 69 13.74 -0.82 -3.35
N PRO A 70 13.85 -1.74 -2.38
CA PRO A 70 14.88 -1.64 -1.35
C PRO A 70 16.30 -1.70 -1.91
N VAL A 71 16.56 -2.55 -2.91
CA VAL A 71 17.89 -2.64 -3.55
C VAL A 71 18.26 -1.33 -4.24
N MET A 72 17.36 -0.75 -5.03
CA MET A 72 17.59 0.54 -5.69
C MET A 72 17.87 1.65 -4.67
N LEU A 73 17.05 1.74 -3.62
CA LEU A 73 17.24 2.74 -2.57
C LEU A 73 18.58 2.56 -1.85
N ALA A 74 18.91 1.33 -1.46
CA ALA A 74 20.18 1.02 -0.79
C ALA A 74 21.39 1.32 -1.69
N SER A 75 21.33 0.99 -2.98
CA SER A 75 22.39 1.32 -3.93
C SER A 75 22.56 2.84 -4.08
N LEU A 76 21.46 3.60 -4.19
CA LEU A 76 21.53 5.05 -4.30
C LEU A 76 22.17 5.68 -3.06
N LEU A 77 21.75 5.25 -1.87
CA LEU A 77 22.30 5.73 -0.60
C LEU A 77 23.76 5.31 -0.38
N ASN A 78 24.17 4.14 -0.88
CA ASN A 78 25.55 3.68 -0.73
C ASN A 78 26.51 4.34 -1.72
N SER A 79 26.03 4.71 -2.91
CA SER A 79 26.90 5.16 -4.01
C SER A 79 26.95 6.67 -4.21
N PHE A 80 25.96 7.43 -3.74
CA PHE A 80 25.83 8.86 -4.02
C PHE A 80 25.69 9.75 -2.78
N TYR A 81 26.11 9.23 -1.63
CA TYR A 81 26.09 9.96 -0.36
C TYR A 81 27.49 10.40 0.05
#